data_AF-A0A7Y4X241-F1
#
_entry.id   AF-A0A7Y4X241-F1
#
_cell.length_a   1.000
_cell.length_b   1.000
_cell.length_c   1.000
_cell.angle_alpha   90.00
_cell.angle_beta   90.00
_cell.angle_gamma   90.00
#
_symmetry.space_group_name_H-M   'P 1'
#
loop_
_entity.id
_entity.type
_entity.pdbx_description
1 polymer ?
#
loop_
_entity_poly.entity_id
_entity_poly.type
_entity_poly.pdbx_seq_one_letter_code
_entity_poly.pdbx_strand_id
1 'polypeptide(L)'
;QVFRRKFSTRDIEATREKCDERLQRKSPQNLVAYCDEHGVRYPDTEDEMRAGELLRALYNLVNTHFAQEATSLTDGETDPWAAIYRLLDITGDAFAPFDKLYDRPFVVAGTLGQSYEDLEARVSGILTRFLDARGLTSAAETIDFLTTYLNEVLAVDFAPRPAADFASYFRAYTEQNHRQCCYSAFRGKATDWMKSEVPSEKMLVQQFSNRLVGGAKGDPKRQICPVCREQFYLERMFFRSAGSKGMYLHFFPEQSVPAAYLDTLRRTLQNLAQQADPDTFFLPTEISLVDEKAEATTLQLWAQKARGFSIPKRSEAVGNTITLSVCPGVDVTNDGERLLSCVEIGVRLSQFLGLKCLVSEAPIPSLGPQQFGEFYIDTLPSALQGFFGDRNLQSGETARLLTRYTALRIVDREVRTGYDSVAWDLARALGATPLQIFAVAGRALERKMRGGKATAPEVLANRIRARLVNTLEILVNGGTAMADEDSVSARLKTMAQLAAEQTIRGSSFKRNSLLDPVSLAFDRLRRKSTPLDLESVQAATSQAIFNRLERLADVNYKPGAPKHAKVSQFVTVFYELLMRNYGGNLARFLGDEKTVKEAYLFYLNAALQKRREERAAKGEPDDTMTDEDQN
;
A
#
# COMPACT_ATOMS: atom_id res chain seq x y z
N GLN A 1 12.18 22.95 7.08
CA GLN A 1 11.21 23.64 6.19
C GLN A 1 11.88 24.59 5.21
N VAL A 2 13.06 25.14 5.53
CA VAL A 2 13.87 26.04 4.67
C VAL A 2 14.18 25.48 3.27
N PHE A 3 14.38 24.17 3.15
CA PHE A 3 15.04 23.53 2.00
C PHE A 3 14.34 23.55 0.63
N ARG A 4 13.09 24.03 0.49
CA ARG A 4 12.35 23.88 -0.79
C ARG A 4 11.44 25.05 -1.18
N ARG A 5 11.52 26.20 -0.49
CA ARG A 5 10.82 27.39 -0.97
C ARG A 5 11.54 27.85 -2.24
N LYS A 6 10.91 27.65 -3.40
CA LYS A 6 11.37 28.28 -4.65
C LYS A 6 11.10 29.76 -4.52
N PHE A 7 12.12 30.56 -4.77
CA PHE A 7 11.97 32.01 -4.87
C PHE A 7 11.92 32.36 -6.34
N SER A 8 10.73 32.70 -6.84
CA SER A 8 10.62 33.31 -8.16
C SER A 8 11.23 34.72 -8.11
N THR A 9 11.63 35.28 -9.26
CA THR A 9 12.10 36.68 -9.34
C THR A 9 11.13 37.64 -8.65
N ARG A 10 9.82 37.41 -8.81
CA ARG A 10 8.77 38.19 -8.14
C ARG A 10 8.79 38.05 -6.62
N ASP A 11 9.11 36.89 -6.07
CA ASP A 11 9.24 36.69 -4.62
C ASP A 11 10.45 37.44 -4.07
N ILE A 12 11.56 37.47 -4.82
CA ILE A 12 12.78 38.20 -4.46
C ILE A 12 12.48 39.70 -4.42
N GLU A 13 11.88 40.23 -5.48
CA GLU A 13 11.46 41.64 -5.57
C GLU A 13 10.49 42.03 -4.45
N ALA A 14 9.44 41.22 -4.22
CA ALA A 14 8.47 41.51 -3.16
C ALA A 14 9.07 41.44 -1.75
N THR A 15 10.09 40.61 -1.52
CA THR A 15 10.79 40.56 -0.22
C THR A 15 11.73 41.76 -0.07
N ARG A 16 12.39 42.17 -1.16
CA ARG A 16 13.25 43.36 -1.22
C ARG A 16 12.46 44.64 -0.95
N GLU A 17 11.31 44.82 -1.59
CA GLU A 17 10.42 45.99 -1.39
C GLU A 17 9.99 46.09 0.08
N LYS A 18 9.57 44.96 0.68
CA LYS A 18 9.22 44.90 2.10
C LYS A 18 10.39 45.21 3.04
N CYS A 19 11.61 44.81 2.66
CA CYS A 19 12.82 45.12 3.41
C CYS A 19 13.12 46.63 3.33
N ASP A 20 13.01 47.23 2.14
CA ASP A 20 13.20 48.67 1.92
C ASP A 20 12.18 49.50 2.72
N GLU A 21 10.89 49.15 2.67
CA GLU A 21 9.84 49.80 3.47
C GLU A 21 10.12 49.74 4.99
N ARG A 22 10.67 48.62 5.48
CA ARG A 22 11.04 48.47 6.90
C ARG A 22 12.30 49.24 7.26
N LEU A 23 13.28 49.28 6.36
CA LEU A 23 14.52 50.03 6.54
C LEU A 23 14.25 51.53 6.58
N GLN A 24 13.42 52.04 5.67
CA GLN A 24 13.06 53.46 5.59
C GLN A 24 12.38 54.00 6.86
N ARG A 25 11.79 53.13 7.69
CA ARG A 25 11.24 53.50 9.02
C ARG A 25 12.32 53.76 10.07
N LYS A 26 13.53 53.29 9.85
CA LYS A 26 14.65 53.33 10.80
C LYS A 26 15.87 54.10 10.27
N SER A 27 15.99 54.25 8.96
CA SER A 27 17.02 55.02 8.26
C SER A 27 16.36 55.87 7.19
N PRO A 28 16.81 57.11 6.95
CA PRO A 28 16.26 57.96 5.88
C PRO A 28 16.65 57.51 4.46
N GLN A 29 17.55 56.53 4.34
CA GLN A 29 18.04 56.01 3.06
C GLN A 29 17.20 54.84 2.56
N ASN A 30 17.12 54.70 1.23
CA ASN A 30 16.60 53.48 0.62
C ASN A 30 17.63 52.34 0.70
N LEU A 31 17.16 51.11 0.53
CA LEU A 31 17.94 49.89 0.67
C LEU A 31 19.20 49.86 -0.20
N VAL A 32 19.13 50.35 -1.44
CA VAL A 32 20.27 50.34 -2.36
C VAL A 32 21.35 51.30 -1.85
N ALA A 33 20.98 52.55 -1.52
CA ALA A 33 21.93 53.53 -1.01
C ALA A 33 22.57 53.10 0.32
N TYR A 34 21.78 52.49 1.21
CA TYR A 34 22.29 51.96 2.48
C TYR A 34 23.26 50.79 2.26
N CYS A 35 22.93 49.88 1.35
CA CYS A 35 23.81 48.77 0.96
C CYS A 35 25.15 49.27 0.41
N ASP A 36 25.12 50.25 -0.49
CA ASP A 36 26.31 50.83 -1.11
C ASP A 36 27.20 51.56 -0.08
N GLU A 37 26.60 52.33 0.84
CA GLU A 37 27.35 53.06 1.88
C GLU A 37 28.02 52.14 2.89
N HIS A 38 27.32 51.09 3.32
CA HIS A 38 27.78 50.20 4.39
C HIS A 38 28.45 48.91 3.89
N GLY A 39 28.61 48.75 2.56
CA GLY A 39 29.23 47.57 1.96
C GLY A 39 28.46 46.26 2.22
N VAL A 40 27.14 46.35 2.40
CA VAL A 40 26.26 45.19 2.57
C VAL A 40 25.45 44.96 1.31
N ARG A 41 24.94 43.74 1.11
CA ARG A 41 24.20 43.38 -0.10
C ARG A 41 22.94 42.59 0.21
N TYR A 42 21.86 42.94 -0.47
CA TYR A 42 20.63 42.16 -0.44
C TYR A 42 20.67 41.04 -1.51
N PRO A 43 20.12 39.84 -1.25
CA PRO A 43 20.10 38.74 -2.22
C PRO A 43 19.51 39.13 -3.58
N ASP A 44 20.19 38.71 -4.66
CA ASP A 44 19.76 38.87 -6.05
C ASP A 44 19.38 37.54 -6.71
N THR A 45 19.80 36.42 -6.11
CA THR A 45 19.61 35.07 -6.66
C THR A 45 18.74 34.19 -5.75
N GLU A 46 18.15 33.14 -6.33
CA GLU A 46 17.40 32.14 -5.55
C GLU A 46 18.29 31.46 -4.50
N ASP A 47 19.57 31.22 -4.83
CA ASP A 47 20.52 30.54 -3.94
C ASP A 47 20.84 31.38 -2.70
N GLU A 48 21.08 32.69 -2.89
CA GLU A 48 21.28 33.64 -1.78
C GLU A 48 20.02 33.80 -0.91
N MET A 49 18.83 33.71 -1.50
CA MET A 49 17.57 33.71 -0.73
C MET A 49 17.41 32.44 0.12
N ARG A 50 17.84 31.28 -0.39
CA ARG A 50 17.88 30.03 0.40
C ARG A 50 18.91 30.11 1.53
N ALA A 51 20.06 30.73 1.28
CA ALA A 51 21.07 31.02 2.29
C ALA A 51 20.51 31.93 3.40
N GLY A 52 19.72 32.95 3.05
CA GLY A 52 19.04 33.80 4.03
C GLY A 52 18.04 33.04 4.91
N GLU A 53 17.27 32.13 4.33
CA GLU A 53 16.38 31.24 5.09
C GLU A 53 17.14 30.29 6.04
N LEU A 54 18.32 29.81 5.62
CA LEU A 54 19.19 28.99 6.47
C LEU A 54 19.68 29.79 7.69
N LEU A 55 20.15 31.02 7.49
CA LEU A 55 20.57 31.89 8.59
C LEU A 55 19.42 32.26 9.52
N ARG A 56 18.21 32.42 8.98
CA ARG A 56 17.00 32.65 9.78
C ARG A 56 16.70 31.45 10.68
N ALA A 57 16.85 30.23 10.14
CA ALA A 57 16.69 29.01 10.92
C ALA A 57 17.77 28.87 12.01
N LEU A 58 19.02 29.20 11.69
CA LEU A 58 20.11 29.24 12.67
C LEU A 58 19.80 30.22 13.80
N TYR A 59 19.38 31.46 13.48
CA TYR A 59 18.97 32.45 14.47
C TYR A 59 17.88 31.92 15.41
N ASN A 60 16.82 31.30 14.86
CA ASN A 60 15.75 30.74 15.67
C ASN A 60 16.25 29.62 16.59
N LEU A 61 17.15 28.75 16.11
CA LEU A 61 17.77 27.70 16.92
C LEU A 61 18.61 28.29 18.05
N VAL A 62 19.47 29.26 17.75
CA VAL A 62 20.32 29.91 18.76
C VAL A 62 19.46 30.61 19.81
N ASN A 63 18.52 31.44 19.39
CA ASN A 63 17.66 32.22 20.26
C ASN A 63 16.77 31.34 21.17
N THR A 64 16.32 30.18 20.69
CA THR A 64 15.33 29.36 21.41
C THR A 64 15.93 28.17 22.13
N HIS A 65 17.02 27.59 21.62
CA HIS A 65 17.49 26.27 22.04
C HIS A 65 18.97 26.21 22.44
N PHE A 66 19.78 27.18 22.00
CA PHE A 66 21.23 27.21 22.24
C PHE A 66 21.71 28.53 22.85
N ALA A 67 20.86 29.27 23.55
CA ALA A 67 21.21 30.58 24.08
C ALA A 67 22.37 30.50 25.09
N GLN A 68 22.39 29.47 25.94
CA GLN A 68 23.44 29.29 26.95
C GLN A 68 24.76 28.88 26.30
N GLU A 69 24.71 27.95 25.35
CA GLU A 69 25.85 27.45 24.61
C GLU A 69 26.46 28.54 23.72
N ALA A 70 25.62 29.39 23.11
CA ALA A 70 26.05 30.56 22.39
C ALA A 70 26.83 31.52 23.28
N THR A 71 26.27 31.90 24.44
CA THR A 71 26.97 32.76 25.40
C THR A 71 28.30 32.18 25.86
N SER A 72 28.37 30.86 26.07
CA SER A 72 29.61 30.17 26.43
C SER A 72 30.66 30.22 25.32
N LEU A 73 30.26 29.95 24.07
CA LEU A 73 31.18 29.89 22.92
C LEU A 73 31.60 31.26 22.37
N THR A 74 30.88 32.33 22.71
CA THR A 74 31.14 33.67 22.17
C THR A 74 31.50 34.68 23.26
N ASP A 75 32.30 34.26 24.25
CA ASP A 75 32.85 35.07 25.34
C ASP A 75 31.81 35.93 26.09
N GLY A 76 30.66 35.36 26.40
CA GLY A 76 29.62 36.03 27.18
C GLY A 76 28.58 36.80 26.37
N GLU A 77 28.57 36.69 25.03
CA GLU A 77 27.55 37.38 24.23
C GLU A 77 26.14 36.82 24.45
N THR A 78 25.18 37.72 24.65
CA THR A 78 23.79 37.36 24.98
C THR A 78 22.81 37.63 23.84
N ASP A 79 23.16 38.50 22.89
CA ASP A 79 22.37 38.68 21.67
C ASP A 79 22.68 37.56 20.67
N PRO A 80 21.66 36.80 20.18
CA PRO A 80 21.88 35.71 19.24
C PRO A 80 22.55 36.14 17.93
N TRP A 81 22.31 37.37 17.47
CA TRP A 81 22.96 37.87 16.26
C TRP A 81 24.43 38.19 16.49
N ALA A 82 24.79 38.82 17.61
CA ALA A 82 26.19 39.03 17.97
C ALA A 82 26.97 37.71 18.03
N ALA A 83 26.36 36.66 18.60
CA ALA A 83 26.96 35.32 18.61
C ALA A 83 27.12 34.75 17.19
N ILE A 84 26.08 34.84 16.35
CA ILE A 84 26.13 34.36 14.95
C ILE A 84 27.17 35.13 14.13
N TYR A 85 27.29 36.44 14.30
CA TYR A 85 28.30 37.26 13.61
C TYR A 85 29.71 36.83 13.96
N ARG A 86 29.97 36.61 15.25
CA ARG A 86 31.27 36.12 15.73
C ARG A 86 31.59 34.73 15.17
N LEU A 87 30.60 33.84 15.11
CA LEU A 87 30.75 32.48 14.60
C LEU A 87 30.90 32.42 13.06
N LEU A 88 30.33 33.39 12.35
CA LEU A 88 30.48 33.56 10.90
C LEU A 88 31.67 34.43 10.49
N ASP A 89 32.36 35.02 11.46
CA ASP A 89 33.49 35.94 11.28
C ASP A 89 33.11 37.20 10.47
N ILE A 90 32.02 37.87 10.87
CA ILE A 90 31.55 39.12 10.26
C ILE A 90 31.26 40.20 11.31
N THR A 91 31.33 41.47 10.91
CA THR A 91 31.02 42.62 11.78
C THR A 91 29.53 42.94 11.77
N GLY A 92 28.95 43.25 12.94
CA GLY A 92 27.50 43.35 13.13
C GLY A 92 26.86 44.71 12.87
N ASP A 93 27.64 45.80 12.91
CA ASP A 93 27.10 47.17 13.03
C ASP A 93 26.25 47.60 11.83
N ALA A 94 26.68 47.25 10.62
CA ALA A 94 25.96 47.53 9.37
C ALA A 94 24.60 46.82 9.28
N PHE A 95 24.34 45.82 10.13
CA PHE A 95 23.10 45.05 10.10
C PHE A 95 22.07 45.49 11.16
N ALA A 96 22.44 46.44 12.02
CA ALA A 96 21.63 46.87 13.15
C ALA A 96 20.21 47.37 12.76
N PRO A 97 20.02 48.15 11.68
CA PRO A 97 18.71 48.66 11.30
C PRO A 97 17.73 47.58 10.83
N PHE A 98 18.22 46.49 10.25
CA PHE A 98 17.36 45.43 9.70
C PHE A 98 16.60 44.66 10.77
N ASP A 99 15.39 44.23 10.45
CA ASP A 99 14.60 43.36 11.32
C ASP A 99 15.34 42.04 11.60
N LYS A 100 15.41 41.64 12.89
CA LYS A 100 16.18 40.49 13.36
C LYS A 100 15.73 39.17 12.71
N LEU A 101 14.46 39.04 12.33
CA LEU A 101 13.90 37.78 11.82
C LEU A 101 13.66 37.81 10.31
N TYR A 102 13.23 38.96 9.77
CA TYR A 102 12.72 39.04 8.40
C TYR A 102 13.70 39.62 7.38
N ASP A 103 14.65 40.44 7.80
CA ASP A 103 15.50 41.20 6.87
C ASP A 103 16.97 40.80 7.03
N ARG A 104 17.45 40.83 8.28
CA ARG A 104 18.84 40.60 8.66
C ARG A 104 19.41 39.27 8.16
N PRO A 105 18.70 38.12 8.23
CA PRO A 105 19.21 36.88 7.65
C PRO A 105 19.52 36.99 6.15
N PHE A 106 18.68 37.69 5.40
CA PHE A 106 18.83 37.83 3.95
C PHE A 106 19.96 38.77 3.60
N VAL A 107 20.05 39.93 4.26
CA VAL A 107 21.14 40.89 4.02
C VAL A 107 22.49 40.29 4.40
N VAL A 108 22.57 39.54 5.49
CA VAL A 108 23.80 38.83 5.87
C VAL A 108 24.18 37.78 4.82
N ALA A 109 23.21 36.98 4.35
CA ALA A 109 23.48 35.98 3.30
C ALA A 109 23.95 36.63 1.99
N GLY A 110 23.29 37.70 1.53
CA GLY A 110 23.69 38.44 0.33
C GLY A 110 25.06 39.09 0.44
N THR A 111 25.43 39.55 1.65
CA THR A 111 26.74 40.15 1.94
C THR A 111 27.85 39.10 1.98
N LEU A 112 27.59 37.91 2.52
CA LEU A 112 28.56 36.80 2.51
C LEU A 112 28.88 36.34 1.08
N GLY A 113 27.90 36.40 0.16
CA GLY A 113 28.09 36.04 -1.25
C GLY A 113 28.54 34.59 -1.48
N GLN A 114 28.39 33.73 -0.46
CA GLN A 114 28.74 32.31 -0.51
C GLN A 114 27.63 31.51 -1.17
N SER A 115 27.99 30.41 -1.83
CA SER A 115 27.00 29.44 -2.29
C SER A 115 26.23 28.87 -1.10
N TYR A 116 25.00 28.41 -1.34
CA TYR A 116 24.21 27.74 -0.31
C TYR A 116 24.96 26.56 0.33
N GLU A 117 25.66 25.76 -0.47
CA GLU A 117 26.42 24.58 -0.02
C GLU A 117 27.56 24.96 0.94
N ASP A 118 28.31 26.02 0.61
CA ASP A 118 29.40 26.51 1.46
C ASP A 118 28.88 27.06 2.80
N LEU A 119 27.79 27.83 2.76
CA LEU A 119 27.19 28.36 3.97
C LEU A 119 26.56 27.25 4.81
N GLU A 120 25.93 26.24 4.19
CA GLU A 120 25.41 25.05 4.87
C GLU A 120 26.51 24.29 5.61
N ALA A 121 27.68 24.13 5.00
CA ALA A 121 28.82 23.51 5.65
C ALA A 121 29.29 24.31 6.88
N ARG A 122 29.39 25.64 6.77
CA ARG A 122 29.77 26.52 7.90
C ARG A 122 28.73 26.47 9.03
N VAL A 123 27.45 26.59 8.71
CA VAL A 123 26.34 26.50 9.67
C VAL A 123 26.34 25.13 10.36
N SER A 124 26.60 24.04 9.63
CA SER A 124 26.71 22.70 10.22
C SER A 124 27.88 22.59 11.20
N GLY A 125 29.02 23.20 10.89
CA GLY A 125 30.16 23.31 11.81
C GLY A 125 29.81 24.09 13.09
N ILE A 126 29.06 25.19 12.97
CA ILE A 126 28.58 25.98 14.12
C ILE A 126 27.65 25.14 15.00
N LEU A 127 26.68 24.45 14.41
CA LEU A 127 25.75 23.59 15.14
C LEU A 127 26.47 22.45 15.87
N THR A 128 27.50 21.87 15.26
CA THR A 128 28.33 20.83 15.90
C THR A 128 28.98 21.37 17.17
N ARG A 129 29.56 22.57 17.12
CA ARG A 129 30.15 23.22 18.31
C ARG A 129 29.12 23.47 19.41
N PHE A 130 27.89 23.86 19.07
CA PHE A 130 26.82 24.01 20.06
C PHE A 130 26.45 22.68 20.72
N LEU A 131 26.37 21.60 19.93
CA LEU A 131 26.06 20.27 20.46
C LEU A 131 27.18 19.75 21.36
N ASP A 132 28.44 19.96 20.99
CA ASP A 132 29.59 19.60 21.81
C ASP A 132 29.61 20.39 23.13
N ALA A 133 29.35 21.69 23.08
CA ALA A 133 29.31 22.58 24.24
C ALA A 133 28.16 22.26 25.20
N ARG A 134 27.04 21.75 24.69
CA ARG A 134 25.87 21.36 25.49
C ARG A 134 26.18 20.21 26.45
N GLY A 135 27.12 19.33 26.07
CA GLY A 135 27.36 18.07 26.74
C GLY A 135 26.13 17.16 26.62
N LEU A 136 26.27 16.01 25.98
CA LEU A 136 25.19 15.03 26.01
C LEU A 136 24.89 14.67 27.48
N THR A 137 23.60 14.63 27.85
CA THR A 137 23.10 14.14 29.14
C THR A 137 23.92 12.95 29.61
N SER A 138 24.21 12.84 30.92
CA SER A 138 25.10 11.78 31.43
C SER A 138 24.71 10.43 30.81
N ALA A 139 25.68 9.74 30.21
CA ALA A 139 25.43 8.47 29.52
C ALA A 139 24.69 7.47 30.43
N ALA A 140 24.91 7.56 31.75
CA ALA A 140 24.25 6.79 32.78
C ALA A 140 22.71 6.95 32.80
N GLU A 141 22.18 8.17 32.76
CA GLU A 141 20.72 8.41 32.75
C GLU A 141 20.06 7.88 31.47
N THR A 142 20.75 7.99 30.33
CA THR A 142 20.26 7.47 29.05
C THR A 142 20.26 5.94 29.03
N ILE A 143 21.32 5.31 29.56
CA ILE A 143 21.43 3.86 29.68
C ILE A 143 20.34 3.30 30.62
N ASP A 144 20.09 3.95 31.75
CA ASP A 144 19.06 3.51 32.71
C ASP A 144 17.65 3.58 32.11
N PHE A 145 17.33 4.69 31.44
CA PHE A 145 16.06 4.85 30.73
C PHE A 145 15.88 3.78 29.63
N LEU A 146 16.89 3.56 28.78
CA LEU A 146 16.81 2.57 27.70
C LEU A 146 16.71 1.14 28.25
N THR A 147 17.45 0.82 29.30
CA THR A 147 17.39 -0.50 29.96
C THR A 147 15.99 -0.75 30.51
N THR A 148 15.40 0.23 31.19
CA THR A 148 14.02 0.14 31.70
C THR A 148 13.02 0.00 30.56
N TYR A 149 13.16 0.81 29.51
CA TYR A 149 12.30 0.76 28.33
C TYR A 149 12.35 -0.61 27.65
N LEU A 150 13.54 -1.17 27.43
CA LEU A 150 13.69 -2.48 26.80
C LEU A 150 13.12 -3.59 27.67
N ASN A 151 13.36 -3.57 28.99
CA ASN A 151 12.80 -4.56 29.90
C ASN A 151 11.27 -4.56 29.96
N GLU A 152 10.64 -3.39 29.81
CA GLU A 152 9.18 -3.24 29.86
C GLU A 152 8.49 -3.44 28.51
N VAL A 153 9.08 -2.97 27.41
CA VAL A 153 8.43 -2.87 26.10
C VAL A 153 8.92 -3.91 25.10
N LEU A 154 10.18 -4.35 25.18
CA LEU A 154 10.74 -5.30 24.22
C LEU A 154 10.26 -6.72 24.55
N ALA A 155 9.42 -7.28 23.67
CA ALA A 155 9.05 -8.68 23.73
C ALA A 155 9.94 -9.51 22.79
N VAL A 156 10.97 -10.16 23.32
CA VAL A 156 11.76 -11.15 22.57
C VAL A 156 11.40 -12.56 23.04
N ASP A 157 11.09 -13.45 22.10
CA ASP A 157 10.49 -14.77 22.35
C ASP A 157 11.47 -15.86 22.86
N PHE A 158 12.65 -15.49 23.39
CA PHE A 158 13.70 -16.45 23.73
C PHE A 158 13.72 -16.90 25.21
N ALA A 159 12.80 -16.42 26.06
CA ALA A 159 12.76 -16.82 27.48
C ALA A 159 11.34 -16.83 28.08
N PRO A 160 11.05 -17.70 29.09
CA PRO A 160 9.80 -17.67 29.84
C PRO A 160 9.67 -16.33 30.57
N ARG A 161 8.63 -15.57 30.21
CA ARG A 161 8.39 -14.21 30.69
C ARG A 161 8.22 -14.17 32.22
N PRO A 162 8.75 -13.15 32.92
CA PRO A 162 8.00 -12.61 34.06
C PRO A 162 6.67 -12.07 33.51
N ALA A 163 5.55 -12.55 34.05
CA ALA A 163 4.22 -12.13 33.61
C ALA A 163 4.16 -10.61 33.49
N ALA A 164 3.69 -10.10 32.36
CA ALA A 164 3.43 -8.66 32.21
C ALA A 164 2.58 -8.22 33.40
N ASP A 165 3.15 -7.39 34.27
CA ASP A 165 2.51 -6.99 35.52
C ASP A 165 1.43 -5.95 35.22
N PHE A 166 0.29 -6.46 34.75
CA PHE A 166 -0.88 -5.66 34.43
C PHE A 166 -1.33 -4.81 35.62
N ALA A 167 -1.19 -5.34 36.85
CA ALA A 167 -1.55 -4.60 38.05
C ALA A 167 -0.64 -3.38 38.23
N SER A 168 0.67 -3.50 37.99
CA SER A 168 1.58 -2.36 38.05
C SER A 168 1.40 -1.38 36.88
N TYR A 169 1.10 -1.84 35.66
CA TYR A 169 0.73 -0.93 34.56
C TYR A 169 -0.54 -0.14 34.87
N PHE A 170 -1.58 -0.83 35.38
CA PHE A 170 -2.84 -0.21 35.74
C PHE A 170 -2.67 0.78 36.90
N ARG A 171 -1.89 0.40 37.92
CA ARG A 171 -1.55 1.27 39.05
C ARG A 171 -0.81 2.52 38.57
N ALA A 172 0.24 2.36 37.76
CA ALA A 172 0.97 3.49 37.18
C ALA A 172 0.04 4.39 36.33
N TYR A 173 -0.85 3.80 35.53
CA TYR A 173 -1.83 4.54 34.74
C TYR A 173 -2.77 5.40 35.60
N THR A 174 -3.21 4.88 36.75
CA THR A 174 -4.05 5.61 37.71
C THR A 174 -3.29 6.66 38.51
N GLU A 175 -2.10 6.31 39.03
CA GLU A 175 -1.29 7.18 39.89
C GLU A 175 -0.67 8.35 39.12
N GLN A 176 -0.25 8.12 37.87
CA GLN A 176 0.32 9.14 37.01
C GLN A 176 -0.74 9.99 36.29
N ASN A 177 -2.03 9.80 36.58
CA ASN A 177 -3.16 10.50 35.94
C ASN A 177 -3.05 10.50 34.40
N HIS A 178 -2.83 9.30 33.83
CA HIS A 178 -2.73 9.12 32.38
C HIS A 178 -1.55 9.89 31.73
N ARG A 179 -0.42 10.06 32.44
CA ARG A 179 0.80 10.68 31.90
C ARG A 179 1.79 9.72 31.23
N GLN A 180 1.47 8.43 31.16
CA GLN A 180 2.28 7.43 30.48
C GLN A 180 2.28 7.63 28.95
N CYS A 181 3.24 7.01 28.25
CA CYS A 181 3.32 7.13 26.80
C CYS A 181 2.07 6.55 26.13
N CYS A 182 1.39 7.33 25.29
CA CYS A 182 0.18 6.87 24.59
C CYS A 182 0.45 5.95 23.39
N TYR A 183 1.71 5.78 22.98
CA TYR A 183 2.09 4.93 21.84
C TYR A 183 2.66 3.58 22.28
N SER A 184 3.65 3.57 23.18
CA SER A 184 4.29 2.34 23.69
C SER A 184 3.70 1.82 25.01
N ALA A 185 2.77 2.56 25.63
CA ALA A 185 2.28 2.30 26.98
C ALA A 185 3.37 2.27 28.08
N PHE A 186 4.58 2.75 27.78
CA PHE A 186 5.71 2.80 28.71
C PHE A 186 5.40 3.67 29.93
N ARG A 187 5.72 3.15 31.13
CA ARG A 187 5.37 3.76 32.43
C ARG A 187 6.33 4.85 32.88
N GLY A 188 7.50 4.97 32.25
CA GLY A 188 8.50 5.97 32.60
C GLY A 188 8.13 7.37 32.13
N LYS A 189 9.07 8.32 32.30
CA LYS A 189 8.86 9.73 32.02
C LYS A 189 8.46 9.96 30.54
N ALA A 190 7.28 10.52 30.33
CA ALA A 190 6.81 11.04 29.05
C ALA A 190 6.72 12.56 29.08
N THR A 191 6.70 13.19 27.91
CA THR A 191 6.60 14.64 27.74
C THR A 191 5.36 15.00 26.94
N ASP A 192 4.78 16.16 27.27
CA ASP A 192 3.71 16.80 26.49
C ASP A 192 4.19 17.04 25.05
N TRP A 193 3.39 16.57 24.10
CA TRP A 193 3.52 16.83 22.68
C TRP A 193 2.27 17.54 22.15
N MET A 194 2.49 18.68 21.51
CA MET A 194 1.48 19.52 20.89
C MET A 194 1.22 19.08 19.44
N LYS A 195 0.07 19.47 18.88
CA LYS A 195 -0.33 19.13 17.51
C LYS A 195 0.75 19.47 16.45
N SER A 196 1.50 20.55 16.64
CA SER A 196 2.58 20.99 15.73
C SER A 196 3.81 20.09 15.73
N GLU A 197 3.97 19.23 16.75
CA GLU A 197 5.13 18.34 16.93
C GLU A 197 4.88 16.97 16.28
N VAL A 198 3.61 16.56 16.18
CA VAL A 198 3.18 15.27 15.61
C VAL A 198 3.38 15.25 14.07
N PRO A 199 3.82 14.12 13.48
CA PRO A 199 3.86 13.96 12.03
C PRO A 199 2.43 13.98 11.45
N SER A 200 2.11 15.04 10.70
CA SER A 200 0.86 15.29 9.94
C SER A 200 -0.29 16.03 10.66
N GLU A 201 -0.94 16.91 9.90
CA GLU A 201 -2.18 17.60 10.29
C GLU A 201 -3.41 16.68 10.38
N LYS A 202 -3.29 15.42 9.92
CA LYS A 202 -4.40 14.47 9.71
C LYS A 202 -4.48 13.34 10.75
N MET A 203 -3.50 13.23 11.65
CA MET A 203 -3.59 12.31 12.78
C MET A 203 -4.69 12.80 13.73
N LEU A 204 -5.89 12.22 13.62
CA LEU A 204 -7.04 12.65 14.40
C LEU A 204 -6.76 12.46 15.89
N VAL A 205 -7.05 13.48 16.69
CA VAL A 205 -6.86 13.51 18.15
C VAL A 205 -7.59 12.36 18.84
N GLN A 206 -8.68 11.89 18.23
CA GLN A 206 -9.48 10.75 18.69
C GLN A 206 -8.74 9.40 18.60
N GLN A 207 -7.65 9.31 17.83
CA GLN A 207 -6.89 8.07 17.69
C GLN A 207 -5.86 7.85 18.81
N PHE A 208 -5.47 8.89 19.57
CA PHE A 208 -4.37 8.81 20.55
C PHE A 208 -4.49 9.79 21.74
N SER A 209 -5.68 10.04 22.26
CA SER A 209 -5.86 10.91 23.43
C SER A 209 -5.93 10.10 24.72
N ASN A 210 -5.03 10.39 25.66
CA ASN A 210 -5.35 10.32 27.07
C ASN A 210 -6.41 11.40 27.30
N ARG A 211 -7.65 10.97 27.62
CA ARG A 211 -8.88 11.77 27.78
C ARG A 211 -8.67 13.29 27.88
N LEU A 212 -9.18 14.04 26.92
CA LEU A 212 -9.50 15.46 27.16
C LEU A 212 -10.55 15.53 28.28
N VAL A 213 -10.31 16.39 29.28
CA VAL A 213 -11.35 16.74 30.25
C VAL A 213 -12.50 17.38 29.45
N GLY A 214 -13.70 16.81 29.57
CA GLY A 214 -14.87 17.33 28.86
C GLY A 214 -15.05 18.83 29.10
N GLY A 215 -15.13 19.62 28.04
CA GLY A 215 -15.27 21.08 28.11
C GLY A 215 -13.97 21.88 28.12
N ALA A 216 -12.79 21.25 28.04
CA ALA A 216 -11.52 21.96 27.91
C ALA A 216 -11.39 22.65 26.54
N LYS A 217 -11.16 23.97 26.53
CA LYS A 217 -10.92 24.80 25.33
C LYS A 217 -9.47 24.72 24.78
N GLY A 218 -8.61 23.90 25.40
CA GLY A 218 -7.19 23.82 25.05
C GLY A 218 -6.89 22.83 23.93
N ASP A 219 -5.80 23.09 23.19
CA ASP A 219 -5.31 22.15 22.18
C ASP A 219 -4.92 20.80 22.83
N PRO A 220 -5.22 19.68 22.17
CA PRO A 220 -4.95 18.36 22.71
C PRO A 220 -3.46 18.08 22.82
N LYS A 221 -3.06 17.59 24.00
CA LYS A 221 -1.69 17.20 24.33
C LYS A 221 -1.55 15.68 24.32
N ARG A 222 -0.44 15.19 23.78
CA ARG A 222 -0.06 13.77 23.79
C ARG A 222 1.09 13.55 24.76
N GLN A 223 1.12 12.40 25.42
CA GLN A 223 2.25 12.02 26.27
C GLN A 223 3.10 11.02 25.50
N ILE A 224 4.31 11.41 25.12
CA ILE A 224 5.20 10.57 24.32
C ILE A 224 6.52 10.37 25.07
N CYS A 225 7.00 9.12 25.17
CA CYS A 225 8.30 8.84 25.76
C CYS A 225 9.43 9.23 24.79
N PRO A 226 10.65 9.49 25.28
CA PRO A 226 11.82 9.80 24.46
C PRO A 226 12.03 8.87 23.25
N VAL A 227 11.90 7.54 23.40
CA VAL A 227 12.10 6.59 22.26
C VAL A 227 11.10 6.84 21.14
N CYS A 228 9.80 6.85 21.46
CA CYS A 228 8.74 7.08 20.47
C CYS A 228 8.86 8.49 19.87
N ARG A 229 9.31 9.47 20.67
CA ARG A 229 9.57 10.84 20.22
C ARG A 229 10.61 10.87 19.10
N GLU A 230 11.76 10.22 19.34
CA GLU A 230 12.81 10.13 18.33
C GLU A 230 12.33 9.37 17.08
N GLN A 231 11.57 8.28 17.24
CA GLN A 231 10.96 7.59 16.10
C GLN A 231 10.09 8.53 15.25
N PHE A 232 9.18 9.29 15.87
CA PHE A 232 8.32 10.23 15.15
C PHE A 232 9.11 11.36 14.49
N TYR A 233 10.20 11.85 15.12
CA TYR A 233 11.07 12.83 14.49
C TYR A 233 11.78 12.26 13.27
N LEU A 234 12.31 11.03 13.35
CA LEU A 234 12.90 10.33 12.21
C LEU A 234 11.86 10.15 11.10
N GLU A 235 10.66 9.67 11.41
CA GLU A 235 9.58 9.53 10.44
C GLU A 235 9.21 10.87 9.78
N ARG A 236 9.13 11.96 10.55
CA ARG A 236 8.87 13.32 10.04
C ARG A 236 10.03 13.85 9.19
N MET A 237 11.27 13.52 9.54
CA MET A 237 12.47 13.95 8.81
C MET A 237 12.61 13.18 7.50
N PHE A 238 12.34 11.88 7.49
CA PHE A 238 12.52 11.02 6.34
C PHE A 238 11.31 10.99 5.42
N PHE A 239 10.09 10.90 5.95
CA PHE A 239 8.89 10.67 5.15
C PHE A 239 7.93 11.88 5.14
N ARG A 240 7.16 11.98 4.06
CA ARG A 240 6.00 12.89 3.95
C ARG A 240 4.73 12.08 4.25
N SER A 241 4.56 11.60 5.49
CA SER A 241 3.40 10.76 5.79
C SER A 241 2.12 11.60 5.91
N ALA A 242 1.06 11.16 5.23
CA ALA A 242 -0.26 11.77 5.24
C ALA A 242 -1.15 11.34 6.43
N GLY A 243 -0.54 10.82 7.52
CA GLY A 243 -1.23 10.57 8.79
C GLY A 243 -2.02 9.25 8.92
N SER A 244 -1.94 8.32 7.96
CA SER A 244 -2.45 6.95 8.14
C SER A 244 -1.33 6.01 8.60
N LYS A 245 -1.69 4.89 9.26
CA LYS A 245 -0.77 3.81 9.66
C LYS A 245 -0.15 3.20 8.40
N GLY A 246 0.93 3.80 7.92
CA GLY A 246 1.65 3.39 6.72
C GLY A 246 2.39 2.09 6.95
N MET A 247 2.67 1.36 5.87
CA MET A 247 3.65 0.28 5.89
C MET A 247 4.92 0.74 5.21
N TYR A 248 6.02 0.04 5.47
CA TYR A 248 7.34 0.34 4.98
C TYR A 248 7.86 -0.80 4.11
N LEU A 249 8.53 -0.42 3.03
CA LEU A 249 9.26 -1.32 2.13
C LEU A 249 10.75 -1.10 2.40
N HIS A 250 11.44 -2.14 2.82
CA HIS A 250 12.88 -2.11 3.07
C HIS A 250 13.58 -2.92 1.99
N PHE A 251 14.39 -2.26 1.16
CA PHE A 251 15.16 -2.91 0.12
C PHE A 251 16.59 -3.15 0.56
N PHE A 252 17.09 -4.36 0.28
CA PHE A 252 18.43 -4.77 0.66
C PHE A 252 19.18 -5.35 -0.55
N PRO A 253 20.49 -5.05 -0.68
CA PRO A 253 21.35 -5.80 -1.59
C PRO A 253 21.56 -7.22 -1.06
N GLU A 254 21.89 -8.15 -1.96
CA GLU A 254 22.35 -9.48 -1.55
C GLU A 254 23.67 -9.43 -0.76
N GLN A 255 24.57 -8.50 -1.12
CA GLN A 255 25.85 -8.31 -0.45
C GLN A 255 26.07 -6.85 -0.09
N SER A 256 26.15 -5.97 -1.09
CA SER A 256 26.29 -4.53 -0.92
C SER A 256 25.81 -3.82 -2.18
N VAL A 257 25.31 -2.59 -2.04
CA VAL A 257 25.04 -1.73 -3.19
C VAL A 257 26.32 -0.97 -3.52
N PRO A 258 26.85 -1.02 -4.76
CA PRO A 258 28.01 -0.20 -5.14
C PRO A 258 27.74 1.29 -4.96
N ALA A 259 28.74 2.06 -4.54
CA ALA A 259 28.60 3.51 -4.33
C ALA A 259 28.03 4.24 -5.56
N ALA A 260 28.50 3.89 -6.76
CA ALA A 260 28.01 4.44 -8.02
C ALA A 260 26.51 4.20 -8.24
N TYR A 261 25.99 3.04 -7.80
CA TYR A 261 24.56 2.75 -7.87
C TYR A 261 23.79 3.60 -6.86
N LEU A 262 24.26 3.71 -5.62
CA LEU A 262 23.63 4.58 -4.61
C LEU A 262 23.60 6.03 -5.07
N ASP A 263 24.69 6.55 -5.64
CA ASP A 263 24.74 7.93 -6.12
C ASP A 263 23.85 8.16 -7.35
N THR A 264 23.69 7.15 -8.20
CA THR A 264 22.73 7.20 -9.31
C THR A 264 21.31 7.17 -8.78
N LEU A 265 21.00 6.31 -7.81
CA LEU A 265 19.69 6.24 -7.17
C LEU A 265 19.35 7.55 -6.45
N ARG A 266 20.30 8.11 -5.68
CA ARG A 266 20.15 9.40 -4.99
C ARG A 266 19.83 10.52 -5.97
N ARG A 267 20.58 10.62 -7.08
CA ARG A 267 20.33 11.61 -8.14
C ARG A 267 18.96 11.39 -8.81
N THR A 268 18.59 10.15 -9.10
CA THR A 268 17.27 9.82 -9.66
C THR A 268 16.14 10.21 -8.71
N LEU A 269 16.26 9.90 -7.42
CA LEU A 269 15.27 10.28 -6.40
C LEU A 269 15.20 11.80 -6.20
N GLN A 270 16.34 12.50 -6.24
CA GLN A 270 16.37 13.97 -6.21
C GLN A 270 15.65 14.55 -7.44
N ASN A 271 15.92 14.05 -8.64
CA ASN A 271 15.26 14.48 -9.87
C ASN A 271 13.75 14.22 -9.83
N LEU A 272 13.34 13.04 -9.35
CA LEU A 272 11.93 12.71 -9.16
C LEU A 272 11.27 13.63 -8.13
N ALA A 273 11.94 13.91 -7.00
CA ALA A 273 11.45 14.84 -5.98
C ALA A 273 11.25 16.26 -6.51
N GLN A 274 12.01 16.67 -7.53
CA GLN A 274 11.91 17.98 -8.17
C GLN A 274 10.76 18.07 -9.18
N GLN A 275 10.29 16.94 -9.72
CA GLN A 275 9.14 16.87 -10.61
C GLN A 275 7.84 17.01 -9.81
N ALA A 276 7.29 18.23 -9.76
CA ALA A 276 5.97 18.59 -9.21
C ALA A 276 5.77 18.53 -7.68
N ASP A 277 6.85 18.37 -6.89
CA ASP A 277 6.81 18.30 -5.41
C ASP A 277 5.72 17.35 -4.83
N PRO A 278 5.57 16.11 -5.34
CA PRO A 278 4.59 15.18 -4.81
C PRO A 278 4.97 14.72 -3.39
N ASP A 279 3.95 14.56 -2.55
CA ASP A 279 4.09 13.88 -1.26
C ASP A 279 4.31 12.36 -1.47
N THR A 280 3.79 11.81 -2.57
CA THR A 280 3.86 10.38 -2.91
C THR A 280 4.01 10.13 -4.41
N PHE A 281 4.70 9.06 -4.80
CA PHE A 281 4.77 8.58 -6.17
C PHE A 281 3.85 7.39 -6.34
N PHE A 282 2.88 7.53 -7.25
CA PHE A 282 1.98 6.48 -7.63
C PHE A 282 2.59 5.64 -8.74
N LEU A 283 2.57 4.33 -8.53
CA LEU A 283 2.90 3.35 -9.55
C LEU A 283 1.58 2.94 -10.21
N PRO A 284 1.29 3.30 -11.47
CA PRO A 284 0.01 3.01 -12.13
C PRO A 284 -0.14 1.51 -12.38
N THR A 285 -0.68 0.81 -11.37
CA THR A 285 -0.73 -0.65 -11.29
C THR A 285 -1.48 -1.32 -12.43
N GLU A 286 -2.59 -0.73 -12.89
CA GLU A 286 -3.44 -1.34 -13.93
C GLU A 286 -2.82 -1.27 -15.32
N ILE A 287 -2.20 -0.14 -15.68
CA ILE A 287 -1.63 0.07 -17.02
C ILE A 287 -0.31 -0.72 -17.16
N SER A 288 0.56 -0.62 -16.15
CA SER A 288 1.90 -1.20 -16.21
C SER A 288 1.98 -2.71 -15.90
N LEU A 289 0.95 -3.33 -15.32
CA LEU A 289 0.92 -4.80 -15.17
C LEU A 289 0.13 -5.51 -16.27
N VAL A 290 -0.85 -4.83 -16.89
CA VAL A 290 -1.76 -5.45 -17.85
C VAL A 290 -1.38 -5.12 -19.28
N ASP A 291 -0.88 -3.91 -19.55
CA ASP A 291 -0.60 -3.46 -20.92
C ASP A 291 0.91 -3.50 -21.26
N GLU A 292 1.80 -3.36 -20.26
CA GLU A 292 3.24 -3.62 -20.43
C GLU A 292 3.51 -5.13 -20.27
N LYS A 293 3.86 -5.81 -21.37
CA LYS A 293 4.56 -7.10 -21.27
C LYS A 293 5.76 -6.90 -20.35
N ALA A 294 5.98 -7.80 -19.39
CA ALA A 294 6.87 -7.70 -18.23
C ALA A 294 8.38 -7.41 -18.48
N GLU A 295 8.76 -6.95 -19.67
CA GLU A 295 10.12 -6.56 -20.07
C GLU A 295 10.37 -5.05 -19.93
N ALA A 296 9.49 -4.28 -19.29
CA ALA A 296 9.66 -2.84 -19.17
C ALA A 296 10.83 -2.50 -18.23
N THR A 297 11.99 -2.17 -18.82
CA THR A 297 13.16 -1.57 -18.17
C THR A 297 12.90 -0.16 -17.62
N THR A 298 11.66 0.32 -17.62
CA THR A 298 11.27 1.67 -17.20
C THR A 298 10.03 1.62 -16.31
N LEU A 299 10.18 1.97 -15.02
CA LEU A 299 9.03 2.25 -14.16
C LEU A 299 8.46 3.63 -14.47
N GLN A 300 7.21 3.67 -14.92
CA GLN A 300 6.47 4.94 -14.98
C GLN A 300 6.00 5.32 -13.58
N LEU A 301 6.46 6.45 -13.06
CA LEU A 301 6.05 6.99 -11.76
C LEU A 301 5.24 8.27 -11.97
N TRP A 302 4.07 8.34 -11.34
CA TRP A 302 3.19 9.51 -11.42
C TRP A 302 3.16 10.23 -10.08
N ALA A 303 3.47 11.52 -10.09
CA ALA A 303 3.35 12.38 -8.91
C ALA A 303 1.90 12.41 -8.39
N GLN A 304 1.70 12.06 -7.11
CA GLN A 304 0.40 12.13 -6.43
C GLN A 304 0.53 12.68 -5.01
N LYS A 305 -0.60 13.11 -4.42
CA LYS A 305 -0.63 13.69 -3.06
C LYS A 305 -1.04 12.71 -1.97
N ALA A 306 -1.70 11.60 -2.32
CA ALA A 306 -2.42 10.79 -1.34
C ALA A 306 -2.23 9.27 -1.47
N ARG A 307 -1.62 8.79 -2.55
CA ARG A 307 -1.50 7.36 -2.85
C ARG A 307 -0.16 7.05 -3.52
N GLY A 308 0.40 5.89 -3.18
CA GLY A 308 1.67 5.40 -3.72
C GLY A 308 2.72 5.23 -2.63
N PHE A 309 3.98 5.53 -2.91
CA PHE A 309 5.07 5.48 -1.94
C PHE A 309 5.77 6.84 -1.83
N SER A 310 6.22 7.18 -0.64
CA SER A 310 7.01 8.38 -0.38
C SER A 310 8.49 8.04 -0.47
N ILE A 311 9.22 8.91 -1.16
CA ILE A 311 10.69 8.87 -1.20
C ILE A 311 11.25 9.68 -0.03
N PRO A 312 12.42 9.32 0.50
CA PRO A 312 13.05 10.09 1.57
C PRO A 312 13.23 11.57 1.18
N LYS A 313 13.00 12.49 2.12
CA LYS A 313 13.20 13.95 1.89
C LYS A 313 14.64 14.31 1.55
N ARG A 314 15.58 13.48 2.00
CA ARG A 314 17.03 13.62 1.91
C ARG A 314 17.59 12.39 1.22
N SER A 315 18.32 12.59 0.13
CA SER A 315 19.06 11.53 -0.58
C SER A 315 20.08 10.84 0.32
N GLU A 316 20.60 11.56 1.30
CA GLU A 316 21.60 11.08 2.27
C GLU A 316 21.01 10.01 3.19
N ALA A 317 19.68 9.97 3.33
CA ALA A 317 18.97 8.92 4.05
C ALA A 317 18.98 7.57 3.31
N VAL A 318 19.35 7.56 2.03
CA VAL A 318 19.46 6.36 1.21
C VAL A 318 20.83 5.74 1.46
N GLY A 319 20.86 4.69 2.29
CA GLY A 319 22.04 3.90 2.58
C GLY A 319 22.01 2.53 1.90
N ASN A 320 22.75 1.57 2.45
CA ASN A 320 22.71 0.18 2.00
C ASN A 320 21.34 -0.49 2.21
N THR A 321 20.52 0.06 3.11
CA THR A 321 19.10 -0.31 3.24
C THR A 321 18.27 0.87 2.78
N ILE A 322 17.42 0.66 1.79
CA ILE A 322 16.54 1.70 1.25
C ILE A 322 15.16 1.48 1.86
N THR A 323 14.70 2.38 2.72
CA THR A 323 13.36 2.31 3.30
C THR A 323 12.43 3.32 2.63
N LEU A 324 11.30 2.85 2.09
CA LEU A 324 10.23 3.68 1.51
C LEU A 324 8.95 3.48 2.32
N SER A 325 8.24 4.56 2.65
CA SER A 325 6.91 4.46 3.27
C SER A 325 5.83 4.43 2.19
N VAL A 326 4.89 3.50 2.29
CA VAL A 326 3.74 3.37 1.41
C VAL A 326 2.51 4.06 2.00
N CYS A 327 1.90 4.92 1.19
CA CYS A 327 0.62 5.56 1.44
C CYS A 327 -0.46 4.86 0.60
N PRO A 328 -1.32 4.03 1.22
CA PRO A 328 -2.27 3.20 0.47
C PRO A 328 -3.40 4.01 -0.21
N GLY A 329 -3.67 5.24 0.26
CA GLY A 329 -4.83 6.02 -0.15
C GLY A 329 -5.73 6.36 1.06
N VAL A 330 -6.63 7.34 0.90
CA VAL A 330 -7.63 7.73 1.92
C VAL A 330 -8.86 6.82 1.90
N ASP A 331 -9.08 6.14 0.78
CA ASP A 331 -10.12 5.16 0.50
C ASP A 331 -9.82 3.78 1.11
N VAL A 332 -8.54 3.48 1.37
CA VAL A 332 -8.11 2.19 1.94
C VAL A 332 -8.17 2.24 3.47
N THR A 333 -9.22 1.64 4.03
CA THR A 333 -9.48 1.63 5.48
C THR A 333 -9.07 0.32 6.17
N ASN A 334 -9.02 -0.79 5.42
CA ASN A 334 -8.71 -2.11 5.96
C ASN A 334 -7.21 -2.45 5.82
N ASP A 335 -6.62 -3.05 6.85
CA ASP A 335 -5.20 -3.44 6.87
C ASP A 335 -4.86 -4.49 5.80
N GLY A 336 -5.79 -5.38 5.46
CA GLY A 336 -5.55 -6.38 4.42
C GLY A 336 -5.44 -5.79 3.01
N GLU A 337 -6.25 -4.77 2.69
CA GLU A 337 -6.18 -4.05 1.41
C GLU A 337 -4.92 -3.16 1.34
N ARG A 338 -4.53 -2.59 2.48
CA ARG A 338 -3.25 -1.88 2.63
C ARG A 338 -2.08 -2.82 2.34
N LEU A 339 -2.07 -4.00 2.96
CA LEU A 339 -1.04 -5.01 2.72
C LEU A 339 -0.98 -5.44 1.25
N LEU A 340 -2.13 -5.73 0.64
CA LEU A 340 -2.22 -6.11 -0.76
C LEU A 340 -1.59 -5.06 -1.68
N SER A 341 -1.86 -3.77 -1.42
CA SER A 341 -1.30 -2.67 -2.20
C SER A 341 0.19 -2.47 -1.95
N CYS A 342 0.66 -2.60 -0.71
CA CYS A 342 2.06 -2.43 -0.36
C CYS A 342 2.94 -3.54 -0.94
N VAL A 343 2.49 -4.79 -0.87
CA VAL A 343 3.24 -5.93 -1.44
C VAL A 343 3.32 -5.81 -2.95
N GLU A 344 2.26 -5.36 -3.63
CA GLU A 344 2.30 -5.12 -5.08
C GLU A 344 3.36 -4.09 -5.47
N ILE A 345 3.42 -2.96 -4.76
CA ILE A 345 4.46 -1.94 -4.97
C ILE A 345 5.84 -2.53 -4.64
N GLY A 346 5.96 -3.24 -3.52
CA GLY A 346 7.19 -3.86 -3.07
C GLY A 346 7.78 -4.81 -4.08
N VAL A 347 7.02 -5.80 -4.55
CA VAL A 347 7.49 -6.83 -5.51
C VAL A 347 7.93 -6.21 -6.83
N ARG A 348 7.24 -5.17 -7.28
CA ARG A 348 7.59 -4.49 -8.54
C ARG A 348 8.84 -3.65 -8.40
N LEU A 349 8.98 -2.91 -7.30
CA LEU A 349 10.19 -2.14 -7.02
C LEU A 349 11.37 -3.07 -6.75
N SER A 350 11.17 -4.20 -6.08
CA SER A 350 12.23 -5.17 -5.79
C SER A 350 12.79 -5.75 -7.09
N GLN A 351 11.91 -6.13 -8.02
CA GLN A 351 12.31 -6.62 -9.34
C GLN A 351 13.01 -5.54 -10.18
N PHE A 352 12.48 -4.31 -10.19
CA PHE A 352 13.10 -3.20 -10.94
C PHE A 352 14.48 -2.81 -10.39
N LEU A 353 14.62 -2.77 -9.07
CA LEU A 353 15.88 -2.40 -8.41
C LEU A 353 16.87 -3.57 -8.35
N GLY A 354 16.43 -4.80 -8.59
CA GLY A 354 17.24 -6.01 -8.38
C GLY A 354 17.65 -6.18 -6.91
N LEU A 355 16.77 -5.82 -5.98
CA LEU A 355 17.03 -5.86 -4.53
C LEU A 355 16.02 -6.76 -3.83
N LYS A 356 16.43 -7.39 -2.73
CA LYS A 356 15.51 -8.06 -1.81
C LYS A 356 14.58 -7.04 -1.17
N CYS A 357 13.35 -7.42 -0.82
CA CYS A 357 12.41 -6.52 -0.17
C CYS A 357 11.73 -7.14 1.05
N LEU A 358 11.67 -6.39 2.14
CA LEU A 358 10.92 -6.71 3.34
C LEU A 358 9.78 -5.70 3.52
N VAL A 359 8.56 -6.18 3.69
CA VAL A 359 7.38 -5.36 3.99
C VAL A 359 7.07 -5.44 5.47
N SER A 360 7.06 -4.30 6.18
CA SER A 360 6.76 -4.24 7.61
C SER A 360 5.88 -3.05 7.99
N GLU A 361 5.31 -3.07 9.19
CA GLU A 361 4.65 -1.89 9.78
C GLU A 361 5.64 -0.93 10.45
N ALA A 362 6.92 -1.28 10.53
CA ALA A 362 7.95 -0.52 11.24
C ALA A 362 8.87 0.24 10.28
N PRO A 363 9.32 1.46 10.63
CA PRO A 363 10.29 2.20 9.81
C PRO A 363 11.70 1.57 9.84
N ILE A 364 11.92 0.62 10.75
CA ILE A 364 13.18 -0.14 10.91
C ILE A 364 12.85 -1.60 10.58
N PRO A 365 13.62 -2.25 9.69
CA PRO A 365 13.34 -3.64 9.33
C PRO A 365 13.52 -4.59 10.51
N SER A 366 12.60 -5.55 10.65
CA SER A 366 12.62 -6.57 11.71
C SER A 366 13.70 -7.64 11.48
N LEU A 367 14.15 -7.80 10.23
CA LEU A 367 15.13 -8.81 9.80
C LEU A 367 16.26 -8.18 8.97
N GLY A 368 17.46 -8.73 9.11
CA GLY A 368 18.60 -8.48 8.24
C GLY A 368 18.52 -9.28 6.91
N PRO A 369 19.34 -8.90 5.91
CA PRO A 369 19.23 -9.42 4.53
C PRO A 369 19.55 -10.91 4.36
N GLN A 370 20.26 -11.52 5.32
CA GLN A 370 20.56 -12.96 5.31
C GLN A 370 19.46 -13.81 5.97
N GLN A 371 18.48 -13.18 6.63
CA GLN A 371 17.46 -13.90 7.41
C GLN A 371 16.21 -14.24 6.59
N PHE A 372 16.13 -13.79 5.33
CA PHE A 372 15.01 -14.08 4.43
C PHE A 372 15.46 -14.23 2.97
N GLY A 373 14.57 -14.76 2.14
CA GLY A 373 14.75 -15.00 0.71
C GLY A 373 14.78 -13.70 -0.10
N GLU A 374 14.05 -13.66 -1.22
CA GLU A 374 13.99 -12.48 -2.07
C GLU A 374 12.96 -11.47 -1.54
N PHE A 375 11.83 -11.95 -1.04
CA PHE A 375 10.74 -11.10 -0.58
C PHE A 375 10.17 -11.60 0.75
N TYR A 376 9.99 -10.71 1.73
CA TYR A 376 9.45 -11.07 3.04
C TYR A 376 8.26 -10.19 3.46
N ILE A 377 7.22 -10.82 4.01
CA ILE A 377 6.03 -10.16 4.54
C ILE A 377 5.98 -10.38 6.05
N ASP A 378 6.25 -9.34 6.83
CA ASP A 378 6.38 -9.41 8.28
C ASP A 378 5.08 -9.86 8.97
N THR A 379 3.97 -9.18 8.64
CA THR A 379 2.64 -9.53 9.14
C THR A 379 1.73 -9.94 7.99
N LEU A 380 1.54 -11.25 7.80
CA LEU A 380 0.60 -11.81 6.83
C LEU A 380 -0.70 -12.28 7.51
N PRO A 381 -1.84 -11.60 7.28
CA PRO A 381 -3.14 -12.05 7.73
C PRO A 381 -3.50 -13.43 7.16
N SER A 382 -4.06 -14.31 7.99
CA SER A 382 -4.48 -15.66 7.57
C SER A 382 -5.46 -15.64 6.39
N ALA A 383 -6.33 -14.63 6.32
CA ALA A 383 -7.27 -14.43 5.22
C ALA A 383 -6.62 -14.21 3.84
N LEU A 384 -5.35 -13.82 3.81
CA LEU A 384 -4.59 -13.60 2.57
C LEU A 384 -3.56 -14.70 2.30
N GLN A 385 -3.43 -15.69 3.19
CA GLN A 385 -2.46 -16.77 3.04
C GLN A 385 -2.68 -17.56 1.75
N GLY A 386 -3.93 -17.74 1.30
CA GLY A 386 -4.22 -18.41 0.02
C GLY A 386 -3.71 -17.65 -1.22
N PHE A 387 -3.56 -16.34 -1.12
CA PHE A 387 -3.05 -15.49 -2.21
C PHE A 387 -1.52 -15.35 -2.18
N PHE A 388 -0.92 -15.15 -1.01
CA PHE A 388 0.54 -14.96 -0.89
C PHE A 388 1.31 -16.29 -0.74
N GLY A 389 0.69 -17.34 -0.20
CA GLY A 389 1.38 -18.56 0.18
C GLY A 389 2.17 -18.37 1.47
N ASP A 390 3.49 -18.42 1.38
CA ASP A 390 4.41 -18.18 2.50
C ASP A 390 4.67 -16.68 2.71
N ARG A 391 5.12 -16.32 3.91
CA ARG A 391 5.64 -15.00 4.26
C ARG A 391 7.04 -14.77 3.68
N ASN A 392 7.83 -15.82 3.51
CA ASN A 392 9.19 -15.76 3.00
C ASN A 392 9.29 -16.37 1.61
N LEU A 393 9.36 -15.52 0.59
CA LEU A 393 9.32 -15.92 -0.81
C LEU A 393 10.72 -15.96 -1.42
N GLN A 394 11.02 -17.06 -2.09
CA GLN A 394 12.20 -17.21 -2.95
C GLN A 394 11.95 -16.61 -4.35
N SER A 395 12.99 -16.49 -5.16
CA SER A 395 12.91 -15.83 -6.48
C SER A 395 11.80 -16.36 -7.39
N GLY A 396 11.68 -17.69 -7.50
CA GLY A 396 10.62 -18.32 -8.29
C GLY A 396 9.21 -18.07 -7.74
N GLU A 397 9.09 -17.86 -6.43
CA GLU A 397 7.81 -17.58 -5.76
C GLU A 397 7.42 -16.11 -5.89
N THR A 398 8.39 -15.19 -5.81
CA THR A 398 8.19 -13.75 -6.09
C THR A 398 7.69 -13.53 -7.52
N ALA A 399 8.29 -14.19 -8.51
CA ALA A 399 7.85 -14.11 -9.90
C ALA A 399 6.42 -14.67 -10.10
N ARG A 400 6.08 -15.76 -9.41
CA ARG A 400 4.71 -16.32 -9.41
C ARG A 400 3.72 -15.37 -8.74
N LEU A 401 4.10 -14.72 -7.65
CA LEU A 401 3.26 -13.72 -6.98
C LEU A 401 2.97 -12.54 -7.90
N LEU A 402 3.97 -12.05 -8.66
CA LEU A 402 3.74 -10.99 -9.64
C LEU A 402 2.77 -11.43 -10.74
N THR A 403 2.93 -12.66 -11.25
CA THR A 403 1.99 -13.25 -12.23
C THR A 403 0.57 -13.31 -11.68
N ARG A 404 0.42 -13.63 -10.37
CA ARG A 404 -0.88 -13.59 -9.69
C ARG A 404 -1.43 -12.18 -9.55
N TYR A 405 -0.60 -11.18 -9.25
CA TYR A 405 -1.03 -9.78 -9.23
C TYR A 405 -1.53 -9.32 -10.61
N THR A 406 -0.82 -9.68 -11.69
CA THR A 406 -1.29 -9.39 -13.05
C THR A 406 -2.65 -10.03 -13.30
N ALA A 407 -2.83 -11.31 -12.95
CA ALA A 407 -4.11 -11.98 -13.09
C ALA A 407 -5.21 -11.33 -12.23
N LEU A 408 -4.88 -10.89 -11.01
CA LEU A 408 -5.80 -10.20 -10.11
C LEU A 408 -6.31 -8.90 -10.74
N ARG A 409 -5.40 -8.10 -11.30
CA ARG A 409 -5.73 -6.82 -11.96
C ARG A 409 -6.53 -7.02 -13.25
N ILE A 410 -6.27 -8.07 -14.02
CA ILE A 410 -7.07 -8.41 -15.20
C ILE A 410 -8.51 -8.75 -14.79
N VAL A 411 -8.70 -9.62 -13.80
CA VAL A 411 -10.05 -10.00 -13.32
C VAL A 411 -10.77 -8.77 -12.77
N ASP A 412 -10.10 -8.02 -11.90
CA ASP A 412 -10.64 -6.80 -11.29
C ASP A 412 -11.12 -5.80 -12.37
N ARG A 413 -10.27 -5.48 -13.36
CA ARG A 413 -10.62 -4.59 -14.47
C ARG A 413 -11.85 -5.06 -15.26
N GLU A 414 -11.96 -6.36 -15.51
CA GLU A 414 -13.06 -6.93 -16.30
C GLU A 414 -14.39 -6.97 -15.53
N VAL A 415 -14.39 -7.10 -14.20
CA VAL A 415 -15.61 -7.28 -13.41
C VAL A 415 -16.01 -6.07 -12.54
N ARG A 416 -15.11 -5.12 -12.31
CA ARG A 416 -15.39 -3.91 -11.50
C ARG A 416 -16.43 -2.98 -12.14
N THR A 417 -17.03 -2.15 -11.30
CA THR A 417 -18.02 -1.13 -11.71
C THR A 417 -17.45 0.25 -11.41
N GLY A 418 -17.09 1.02 -12.44
CA GLY A 418 -16.41 2.30 -12.24
C GLY A 418 -15.06 2.14 -11.54
N TYR A 419 -14.87 2.85 -10.42
CA TYR A 419 -13.64 2.83 -9.61
C TYR A 419 -13.69 1.84 -8.43
N ASP A 420 -14.81 1.12 -8.24
CA ASP A 420 -14.98 0.18 -7.13
C ASP A 420 -14.23 -1.13 -7.41
N SER A 421 -12.97 -1.17 -7.00
CA SER A 421 -12.09 -2.36 -7.07
C SER A 421 -12.68 -3.53 -6.26
N VAL A 422 -12.59 -4.73 -6.84
CA VAL A 422 -12.90 -6.00 -6.18
C VAL A 422 -11.64 -6.83 -5.88
N ALA A 423 -10.44 -6.28 -6.11
CA ALA A 423 -9.17 -6.98 -5.92
C ALA A 423 -9.01 -7.53 -4.49
N TRP A 424 -9.41 -6.75 -3.47
CA TRP A 424 -9.40 -7.20 -2.07
C TRP A 424 -10.31 -8.41 -1.84
N ASP A 425 -11.55 -8.36 -2.35
CA ASP A 425 -12.51 -9.46 -2.19
C ASP A 425 -12.05 -10.73 -2.90
N LEU A 426 -11.41 -10.59 -4.08
CA LEU A 426 -10.84 -11.70 -4.83
C LEU A 426 -9.66 -12.33 -4.10
N ALA A 427 -8.72 -11.53 -3.59
CA ALA A 427 -7.57 -12.01 -2.84
C ALA A 427 -8.00 -12.72 -1.54
N ARG A 428 -8.96 -12.15 -0.81
CA ARG A 428 -9.54 -12.75 0.40
C ARG A 428 -10.27 -14.07 0.10
N ALA A 429 -10.93 -14.19 -1.05
CA ALA A 429 -11.65 -15.40 -1.42
C ALA A 429 -10.74 -16.64 -1.48
N LEU A 430 -9.49 -16.45 -1.92
CA LEU A 430 -8.49 -17.50 -2.00
C LEU A 430 -8.06 -18.03 -0.62
N GLY A 431 -8.14 -17.22 0.44
CA GLY A 431 -7.90 -17.67 1.81
C GLY A 431 -9.00 -18.57 2.37
N ALA A 432 -10.21 -18.54 1.79
CA ALA A 432 -11.32 -19.40 2.21
C ALA A 432 -11.33 -20.72 1.45
N THR A 433 -11.55 -20.68 0.12
CA THR A 433 -11.45 -21.85 -0.74
C THR A 433 -11.01 -21.42 -2.16
N PRO A 434 -10.22 -22.25 -2.87
CA PRO A 434 -9.83 -22.05 -4.26
C PRO A 434 -10.98 -21.64 -5.20
N LEU A 435 -12.16 -22.24 -5.03
CA LEU A 435 -13.31 -22.01 -5.93
C LEU A 435 -14.09 -20.74 -5.59
N GLN A 436 -13.96 -20.21 -4.37
CA GLN A 436 -14.70 -19.02 -3.93
C GLN A 436 -14.42 -17.80 -4.82
N ILE A 437 -13.26 -17.77 -5.47
CA ILE A 437 -12.90 -16.70 -6.40
C ILE A 437 -13.87 -16.59 -7.57
N PHE A 438 -14.36 -17.72 -8.10
CA PHE A 438 -15.37 -17.73 -9.17
C PHE A 438 -16.66 -17.09 -8.67
N ALA A 439 -17.11 -17.44 -7.46
CA ALA A 439 -18.30 -16.88 -6.82
C ALA A 439 -18.20 -15.36 -6.57
N VAL A 440 -17.01 -14.85 -6.25
CA VAL A 440 -16.78 -13.40 -6.09
C VAL A 440 -16.76 -12.70 -7.45
N ALA A 441 -16.00 -13.21 -8.42
CA ALA A 441 -15.92 -12.65 -9.77
C ALA A 441 -17.29 -12.65 -10.46
N GLY A 442 -18.05 -13.74 -10.37
CA GLY A 442 -19.39 -13.86 -10.94
C GLY A 442 -20.39 -12.86 -10.36
N ARG A 443 -20.39 -12.67 -9.04
CA ARG A 443 -21.23 -11.65 -8.38
C ARG A 443 -20.84 -10.23 -8.76
N ALA A 444 -19.54 -9.94 -8.87
CA ALA A 444 -19.06 -8.64 -9.34
C ALA A 444 -19.52 -8.37 -10.78
N LEU A 445 -19.37 -9.36 -11.66
CA LEU A 445 -19.83 -9.29 -13.04
C LEU A 445 -21.34 -9.08 -13.13
N GLU A 446 -22.15 -9.78 -12.34
CA GLU A 446 -23.61 -9.57 -12.30
C GLU A 446 -23.99 -8.15 -11.86
N ARG A 447 -23.30 -7.60 -10.85
CA ARG A 447 -23.51 -6.20 -10.43
C ARG A 447 -23.18 -5.24 -11.56
N LYS A 448 -22.05 -5.46 -12.25
CA LYS A 448 -21.63 -4.67 -13.41
C LYS A 448 -22.66 -4.72 -14.54
N MET A 449 -23.21 -5.90 -14.82
CA MET A 449 -24.22 -6.07 -15.88
C MET A 449 -25.56 -5.42 -15.52
N ARG A 450 -25.99 -5.48 -14.25
CA ARG A 450 -27.22 -4.81 -13.79
C ARG A 450 -27.14 -3.29 -13.86
N GLY A 451 -25.95 -2.71 -13.65
CA GLY A 451 -25.71 -1.27 -13.76
C GLY A 451 -25.34 -0.80 -15.18
N GLY A 452 -25.15 -1.72 -16.13
CA GLY A 452 -24.69 -1.42 -17.49
C GLY A 452 -25.82 -1.09 -18.47
N LYS A 453 -25.50 -0.36 -19.53
CA LYS A 453 -26.41 -0.05 -20.65
C LYS A 453 -26.23 -0.97 -21.87
N ALA A 454 -25.63 -2.15 -21.68
CA ALA A 454 -25.39 -3.07 -22.78
C ALA A 454 -26.72 -3.59 -23.35
N THR A 455 -26.83 -3.67 -24.68
CA THR A 455 -28.02 -4.17 -25.39
C THR A 455 -28.30 -5.64 -25.05
N ALA A 456 -27.26 -6.48 -25.03
CA ALA A 456 -27.33 -7.90 -24.67
C ALA A 456 -26.40 -8.24 -23.47
N PRO A 457 -26.81 -7.91 -22.22
CA PRO A 457 -25.96 -8.05 -21.04
C PRO A 457 -25.58 -9.52 -20.73
N GLU A 458 -26.44 -10.47 -21.03
CA GLU A 458 -26.18 -11.91 -20.82
C GLU A 458 -25.09 -12.44 -21.77
N VAL A 459 -25.12 -12.04 -23.04
CA VAL A 459 -24.11 -12.43 -24.04
C VAL A 459 -22.75 -11.87 -23.66
N LEU A 460 -22.70 -10.60 -23.27
CA LEU A 460 -21.48 -9.95 -22.79
C LEU A 460 -20.94 -10.65 -21.53
N ALA A 461 -21.81 -10.97 -20.57
CA ALA A 461 -21.42 -11.67 -19.35
C ALA A 461 -20.82 -13.05 -19.66
N ASN A 462 -21.43 -13.83 -20.55
CA ASN A 462 -20.93 -15.14 -20.94
C ASN A 462 -19.57 -15.05 -21.63
N ARG A 463 -19.36 -14.05 -22.50
CA ARG A 463 -18.06 -13.77 -23.13
C ARG A 463 -16.99 -13.37 -22.12
N ILE A 464 -17.33 -12.49 -21.15
CA ILE A 464 -16.41 -12.12 -20.08
C ILE A 464 -16.03 -13.34 -19.24
N ARG A 465 -17.00 -14.18 -18.83
CA ARG A 465 -16.73 -15.42 -18.09
C ARG A 465 -15.77 -16.33 -18.86
N ALA A 466 -16.02 -16.56 -20.15
CA ALA A 466 -15.16 -17.40 -20.99
C ALA A 466 -13.71 -16.88 -21.03
N ARG A 467 -13.52 -15.56 -21.20
CA ARG A 467 -12.17 -14.94 -21.24
C ARG A 467 -11.44 -15.02 -19.89
N LEU A 468 -12.17 -14.94 -18.78
CA LEU A 468 -11.59 -14.88 -17.45
C LEU A 468 -11.21 -16.24 -16.85
N VAL A 469 -11.65 -17.37 -17.43
CA VAL A 469 -11.39 -18.70 -16.85
C VAL A 469 -9.91 -18.95 -16.61
N ASN A 470 -9.07 -18.77 -17.63
CA ASN A 470 -7.63 -19.01 -17.51
C ASN A 470 -6.98 -18.06 -16.48
N THR A 471 -7.41 -16.80 -16.45
CA THR A 471 -6.91 -15.81 -15.48
C THR A 471 -7.29 -16.16 -14.04
N LEU A 472 -8.52 -16.62 -13.83
CA LEU A 472 -8.96 -17.13 -12.53
C LEU A 472 -8.19 -18.38 -12.12
N GLU A 473 -7.88 -19.28 -13.06
CA GLU A 473 -7.04 -20.45 -12.78
C GLU A 473 -5.62 -20.07 -12.35
N ILE A 474 -5.01 -19.05 -12.99
CA ILE A 474 -3.70 -18.51 -12.58
C ILE A 474 -3.75 -18.04 -11.12
N LEU A 475 -4.82 -17.32 -10.75
CA LEU A 475 -5.01 -16.86 -9.37
C LEU A 475 -5.10 -18.04 -8.38
N VAL A 476 -5.79 -19.10 -8.76
CA VAL A 476 -5.99 -20.25 -7.87
C VAL A 476 -4.73 -21.13 -7.75
N ASN A 477 -3.98 -21.31 -8.83
CA ASN A 477 -2.88 -22.29 -8.91
C ASN A 477 -1.59 -21.92 -8.15
N GLY A 478 -1.37 -20.67 -7.76
CA GLY A 478 -0.13 -20.26 -7.10
C GLY A 478 -0.01 -20.56 -5.59
N GLY A 479 -0.96 -21.29 -4.98
CA GLY A 479 -1.01 -21.52 -3.52
C GLY A 479 -1.01 -22.99 -3.12
N THR A 480 -1.72 -23.85 -3.84
CA THR A 480 -1.74 -25.31 -3.69
C THR A 480 -2.35 -25.90 -4.96
N ALA A 481 -1.76 -26.98 -5.48
CA ALA A 481 -2.09 -27.58 -6.76
C ALA A 481 -3.60 -27.84 -6.99
N MET A 482 -4.20 -27.17 -7.99
CA MET A 482 -5.41 -27.70 -8.66
C MET A 482 -5.08 -28.60 -9.85
N ALA A 483 -3.80 -28.87 -10.11
CA ALA A 483 -3.35 -29.63 -11.25
C ALA A 483 -3.54 -31.15 -11.12
N ASP A 484 -4.09 -31.62 -10.00
CA ASP A 484 -4.43 -33.04 -9.84
C ASP A 484 -5.67 -33.38 -10.69
N GLU A 485 -5.60 -34.49 -11.42
CA GLU A 485 -6.70 -35.01 -12.24
C GLU A 485 -7.95 -35.30 -11.39
N ASP A 486 -7.75 -35.56 -10.10
CA ASP A 486 -8.82 -35.76 -9.13
C ASP A 486 -9.34 -34.47 -8.46
N SER A 487 -8.88 -33.27 -8.87
CA SER A 487 -9.32 -31.99 -8.27
C SER A 487 -10.78 -31.63 -8.59
N VAL A 488 -11.38 -30.78 -7.75
CA VAL A 488 -12.76 -30.28 -7.99
C VAL A 488 -12.85 -29.53 -9.32
N SER A 489 -11.84 -28.72 -9.66
CA SER A 489 -11.81 -27.99 -10.93
C SER A 489 -11.73 -28.92 -12.14
N ALA A 490 -10.94 -30.00 -12.06
CA ALA A 490 -10.84 -30.98 -13.15
C ALA A 490 -12.21 -31.61 -13.44
N ARG A 491 -12.93 -32.07 -12.41
CA ARG A 491 -14.28 -32.64 -12.59
C ARG A 491 -15.29 -31.62 -13.11
N LEU A 492 -15.25 -30.38 -12.63
CA LEU A 492 -16.14 -29.32 -13.14
C LEU A 492 -15.86 -28.98 -14.60
N LYS A 493 -14.59 -29.02 -15.05
CA LYS A 493 -14.21 -28.89 -16.45
C LYS A 493 -14.76 -30.06 -17.29
N THR A 494 -14.63 -31.30 -16.80
CA THR A 494 -15.20 -32.47 -17.48
C THR A 494 -16.72 -32.36 -17.61
N MET A 495 -17.42 -31.95 -16.55
CA MET A 495 -18.87 -31.69 -16.61
C MET A 495 -19.21 -30.61 -17.64
N ALA A 496 -18.48 -29.50 -17.64
CA ALA A 496 -18.68 -28.40 -18.57
C ALA A 496 -18.44 -28.81 -20.03
N GLN A 497 -17.42 -29.63 -20.30
CA GLN A 497 -17.14 -30.19 -21.63
C GLN A 497 -18.27 -31.10 -22.10
N LEU A 498 -18.69 -32.06 -21.28
CA LEU A 498 -19.82 -32.95 -21.60
C LEU A 498 -21.10 -32.15 -21.89
N ALA A 499 -21.35 -31.12 -21.08
CA ALA A 499 -22.51 -30.25 -21.26
C ALA A 499 -22.43 -29.40 -22.53
N ALA A 500 -21.25 -28.86 -22.85
CA ALA A 500 -21.02 -28.11 -24.06
C ALA A 500 -21.15 -28.99 -25.32
N GLU A 501 -20.61 -30.21 -25.32
CA GLU A 501 -20.65 -31.15 -26.44
C GLU A 501 -22.07 -31.66 -26.75
N GLN A 502 -22.82 -32.01 -25.71
CA GLN A 502 -24.12 -32.68 -25.84
C GLN A 502 -25.32 -31.75 -25.64
N THR A 503 -25.06 -30.45 -25.49
CA THR A 503 -26.05 -29.41 -25.22
C THR A 503 -26.88 -29.76 -23.98
N ILE A 504 -26.20 -30.15 -22.89
CA ILE A 504 -26.82 -30.43 -21.57
C ILE A 504 -27.02 -29.07 -20.87
N ARG A 505 -28.05 -28.36 -21.29
CA ARG A 505 -28.45 -27.04 -20.76
C ARG A 505 -29.96 -26.81 -21.02
N GLY A 506 -30.53 -25.77 -20.42
CA GLY A 506 -31.87 -25.30 -20.74
C GLY A 506 -31.98 -24.68 -22.14
N SER A 507 -33.17 -24.15 -22.46
CA SER A 507 -33.48 -23.64 -23.81
C SER A 507 -32.78 -22.34 -24.21
N SER A 508 -32.21 -21.58 -23.26
CA SER A 508 -31.55 -20.30 -23.53
C SER A 508 -30.11 -20.24 -23.03
N PHE A 509 -29.38 -19.17 -23.38
CA PHE A 509 -28.04 -18.87 -22.86
C PHE A 509 -28.06 -18.02 -21.58
N LYS A 510 -29.24 -17.78 -21.00
CA LYS A 510 -29.37 -17.11 -19.72
C LYS A 510 -28.75 -17.97 -18.63
N ARG A 511 -28.14 -17.33 -17.63
CA ARG A 511 -27.53 -17.97 -16.46
C ARG A 511 -28.35 -19.14 -15.89
N ASN A 512 -29.64 -18.92 -15.63
CA ASN A 512 -30.51 -19.95 -15.04
C ASN A 512 -30.70 -21.17 -15.95
N SER A 513 -30.76 -20.97 -17.27
CA SER A 513 -30.87 -22.07 -18.24
C SER A 513 -29.56 -22.86 -18.33
N LEU A 514 -28.41 -22.20 -18.30
CA LEU A 514 -27.10 -22.87 -18.31
C LEU A 514 -26.86 -23.68 -17.03
N LEU A 515 -27.39 -23.24 -15.90
CA LEU A 515 -27.27 -23.91 -14.60
C LEU A 515 -28.37 -24.93 -14.30
N ASP A 516 -29.39 -25.08 -15.15
CA ASP A 516 -30.57 -25.93 -14.89
C ASP A 516 -30.19 -27.39 -14.56
N PRO A 517 -29.31 -28.08 -15.33
CA PRO A 517 -28.96 -29.48 -15.04
C PRO A 517 -28.25 -29.66 -13.70
N VAL A 518 -27.32 -28.76 -13.37
CA VAL A 518 -26.59 -28.78 -12.10
C VAL A 518 -27.52 -28.45 -10.94
N SER A 519 -28.43 -27.48 -11.12
CA SER A 519 -29.42 -27.12 -10.11
C SER A 519 -30.36 -28.27 -9.80
N LEU A 520 -30.80 -29.00 -10.82
CA LEU A 520 -31.63 -30.19 -10.64
C LEU A 520 -30.90 -31.30 -9.87
N ALA A 521 -29.60 -31.49 -10.11
CA ALA A 521 -28.79 -32.45 -9.38
C ALA A 521 -28.66 -32.10 -7.89
N PHE A 522 -28.38 -30.83 -7.56
CA PHE A 522 -28.39 -30.35 -6.17
C PHE A 522 -29.76 -30.48 -5.49
N ASP A 523 -30.85 -30.17 -6.20
CA ASP A 523 -32.20 -30.29 -5.65
C ASP A 523 -32.57 -31.75 -5.35
N ARG A 524 -32.09 -32.70 -6.15
CA ARG A 524 -32.26 -34.14 -5.88
C ARG A 524 -31.48 -34.58 -4.66
N LEU A 525 -30.24 -34.11 -4.51
CA LEU A 525 -29.42 -34.38 -3.32
C LEU A 525 -30.08 -33.84 -2.03
N ARG A 526 -30.66 -32.63 -2.06
CA ARG A 526 -31.39 -32.07 -0.90
C ARG A 526 -32.61 -32.89 -0.50
N ARG A 527 -33.26 -33.55 -1.46
CA ARG A 527 -34.44 -34.39 -1.25
C ARG A 527 -34.10 -35.85 -0.95
N LYS A 528 -32.82 -36.20 -0.82
CA LYS A 528 -32.39 -37.55 -0.43
C LYS A 528 -32.98 -37.88 0.94
N SER A 529 -33.88 -38.87 0.97
CA SER A 529 -34.39 -39.44 2.21
C SER A 529 -33.43 -40.52 2.73
N THR A 530 -33.47 -40.81 4.04
CA THR A 530 -32.68 -41.88 4.68
C THR A 530 -32.77 -43.25 3.98
N PRO A 531 -33.94 -43.74 3.53
CA PRO A 531 -34.05 -45.05 2.90
C PRO A 531 -33.52 -45.14 1.46
N LEU A 532 -33.23 -44.01 0.79
CA LEU A 532 -32.65 -44.02 -0.56
C LEU A 532 -31.13 -43.98 -0.48
N ASP A 533 -30.49 -44.98 -1.08
CA ASP A 533 -29.04 -44.98 -1.31
C ASP A 533 -28.65 -43.94 -2.37
N LEU A 534 -27.37 -43.60 -2.42
CA LEU A 534 -26.88 -42.55 -3.31
C LEU A 534 -26.98 -42.96 -4.78
N GLU A 535 -26.81 -44.25 -5.08
CA GLU A 535 -26.93 -44.81 -6.42
C GLU A 535 -28.35 -44.63 -6.98
N SER A 536 -29.38 -44.88 -6.18
CA SER A 536 -30.77 -44.64 -6.58
C SER A 536 -31.03 -43.16 -6.87
N VAL A 537 -30.49 -42.25 -6.05
CA VAL A 537 -30.64 -40.80 -6.26
C VAL A 537 -29.88 -40.36 -7.53
N GLN A 538 -28.70 -40.93 -7.79
CA GLN A 538 -27.92 -40.66 -9.01
C GLN A 538 -28.66 -41.14 -10.27
N ALA A 539 -29.21 -42.35 -10.27
CA ALA A 539 -30.00 -42.87 -11.38
C ALA A 539 -31.25 -42.01 -11.64
N ALA A 540 -31.98 -41.66 -10.58
CA ALA A 540 -33.14 -40.77 -10.65
C ALA A 540 -32.78 -39.37 -11.17
N THR A 541 -31.61 -38.84 -10.80
CA THR A 541 -31.09 -37.55 -11.29
C THR A 541 -30.80 -37.61 -12.79
N SER A 542 -30.16 -38.67 -13.26
CA SER A 542 -29.87 -38.89 -14.69
C SER A 542 -31.15 -38.90 -15.52
N GLN A 543 -32.16 -39.65 -15.08
CA GLN A 543 -33.45 -39.70 -15.77
C GLN A 543 -34.18 -38.36 -15.74
N ALA A 544 -34.11 -37.62 -14.62
CA ALA A 544 -34.76 -36.33 -14.50
C ALA A 544 -34.16 -35.28 -15.44
N ILE A 545 -32.83 -35.22 -15.55
CA ILE A 545 -32.15 -34.32 -16.50
C ILE A 545 -32.48 -34.73 -17.94
N PHE A 546 -32.46 -36.02 -18.28
CA PHE A 546 -32.79 -36.48 -19.62
C PHE A 546 -34.22 -36.14 -20.01
N ASN A 547 -35.21 -36.43 -19.15
CA ASN A 547 -36.62 -36.09 -19.40
C ASN A 547 -36.81 -34.57 -19.57
N ARG A 548 -36.05 -33.76 -18.85
CA ARG A 548 -36.08 -32.30 -18.98
C ARG A 548 -35.57 -31.86 -20.35
N LEU A 549 -34.45 -32.42 -20.81
CA LEU A 549 -33.88 -32.14 -22.13
C LEU A 549 -34.79 -32.62 -23.26
N GLU A 550 -35.44 -33.77 -23.10
CA GLU A 550 -36.41 -34.29 -24.08
C GLU A 550 -37.60 -33.35 -24.27
N ARG A 551 -38.10 -32.76 -23.18
CA ARG A 551 -39.18 -31.75 -23.23
C ARG A 551 -38.78 -30.45 -23.92
N LEU A 552 -37.50 -30.11 -23.92
CA LEU A 552 -36.95 -28.89 -24.51
C LEU A 552 -36.49 -29.09 -25.96
N ALA A 553 -36.38 -30.33 -26.41
CA ALA A 553 -35.92 -30.63 -27.75
C ALA A 553 -37.00 -30.34 -28.80
N ASP A 554 -36.55 -29.97 -30.00
CA ASP A 554 -37.43 -29.85 -31.16
C ASP A 554 -38.15 -31.19 -31.42
N VAL A 555 -39.41 -31.11 -31.84
CA VAL A 555 -40.24 -32.26 -32.23
C VAL A 555 -39.52 -33.15 -33.25
N ASN A 556 -38.69 -32.54 -34.11
CA ASN A 556 -37.94 -33.23 -35.15
C ASN A 556 -36.61 -33.84 -34.69
N TYR A 557 -36.11 -33.51 -33.49
CA TYR A 557 -34.78 -33.93 -33.02
C TYR A 557 -34.78 -34.33 -31.55
N LYS A 558 -35.54 -35.38 -31.22
CA LYS A 558 -35.63 -35.90 -29.84
C LYS A 558 -34.31 -36.59 -29.40
N PRO A 559 -33.86 -36.36 -28.15
CA PRO A 559 -32.70 -37.04 -27.58
C PRO A 559 -32.86 -38.56 -27.61
N GLY A 560 -31.92 -39.27 -28.24
CA GLY A 560 -31.88 -40.73 -28.25
C GLY A 560 -31.03 -41.34 -27.13
N ALA A 561 -30.87 -42.67 -27.16
CA ALA A 561 -30.04 -43.43 -26.23
C ALA A 561 -28.58 -42.92 -26.08
N PRO A 562 -27.89 -42.45 -27.15
CA PRO A 562 -26.54 -41.89 -27.00
C PRO A 562 -26.49 -40.65 -26.10
N LYS A 563 -27.51 -39.79 -26.16
CA LYS A 563 -27.60 -38.59 -25.33
C LYS A 563 -27.95 -38.94 -23.89
N HIS A 564 -28.77 -39.97 -23.66
CA HIS A 564 -29.03 -40.51 -22.33
C HIS A 564 -27.75 -41.00 -21.65
N ALA A 565 -26.93 -41.79 -22.35
CA ALA A 565 -25.64 -42.26 -21.82
C ALA A 565 -24.70 -41.11 -21.43
N LYS A 566 -24.67 -40.04 -22.24
CA LYS A 566 -23.86 -38.84 -21.93
C LYS A 566 -24.41 -38.03 -20.75
N VAL A 567 -25.73 -37.95 -20.60
CA VAL A 567 -26.35 -37.37 -19.39
C VAL A 567 -25.99 -38.19 -18.16
N SER A 568 -26.03 -39.52 -18.24
CA SER A 568 -25.58 -40.39 -17.15
C SER A 568 -24.10 -40.19 -16.82
N GLN A 569 -23.24 -40.01 -17.82
CA GLN A 569 -21.83 -39.68 -17.62
C GLN A 569 -21.67 -38.33 -16.89
N PHE A 570 -22.38 -37.29 -17.35
CA PHE A 570 -22.39 -35.96 -16.70
C PHE A 570 -22.82 -36.05 -15.23
N VAL A 571 -23.89 -36.78 -14.93
CA VAL A 571 -24.38 -36.97 -13.56
C VAL A 571 -23.38 -37.78 -12.74
N THR A 572 -22.75 -38.79 -13.32
CA THR A 572 -21.72 -39.59 -12.63
C THR A 572 -20.57 -38.69 -12.15
N VAL A 573 -20.04 -37.83 -13.03
CA VAL A 573 -18.98 -36.88 -12.65
C VAL A 573 -19.44 -35.92 -11.53
N PHE A 574 -20.71 -35.49 -11.55
CA PHE A 574 -21.27 -34.67 -10.46
C PHE A 574 -21.31 -35.41 -9.12
N TYR A 575 -21.70 -36.69 -9.09
CA TYR A 575 -21.72 -37.47 -7.86
C TYR A 575 -20.31 -37.87 -7.41
N GLU A 576 -19.35 -38.02 -8.34
CA GLU A 576 -17.94 -38.18 -8.00
C GLU A 576 -17.36 -36.96 -7.28
N LEU A 577 -17.82 -35.74 -7.58
CA LEU A 577 -17.44 -34.56 -6.78
C LEU A 577 -17.82 -34.78 -5.31
N LEU A 578 -19.06 -35.18 -5.03
CA LEU A 578 -19.51 -35.45 -3.66
C LEU A 578 -18.68 -36.56 -3.01
N MET A 579 -18.48 -37.67 -3.71
CA MET A 579 -17.85 -38.85 -3.11
C MET A 579 -16.33 -38.71 -2.96
N ARG A 580 -15.63 -38.28 -4.02
CA ARG A 580 -14.16 -38.24 -4.04
C ARG A 580 -13.60 -36.94 -3.48
N ASN A 581 -14.20 -35.79 -3.81
CA ASN A 581 -13.66 -34.49 -3.37
C ASN A 581 -14.22 -34.02 -2.02
N TYR A 582 -15.47 -34.36 -1.72
CA TYR A 582 -16.12 -33.99 -0.46
C TYR A 582 -16.18 -35.15 0.55
N GLY A 583 -15.61 -36.32 0.22
CA GLY A 583 -15.58 -37.49 1.10
C GLY A 583 -16.97 -38.00 1.49
N GLY A 584 -17.97 -37.80 0.62
CA GLY A 584 -19.37 -38.12 0.90
C GLY A 584 -20.08 -37.15 1.86
N ASN A 585 -19.42 -36.06 2.28
CA ASN A 585 -20.02 -35.08 3.18
C ASN A 585 -21.04 -34.19 2.45
N LEU A 586 -22.30 -34.62 2.49
CA LEU A 586 -23.42 -33.95 1.84
C LEU A 586 -23.62 -32.51 2.37
N ALA A 587 -23.53 -32.30 3.69
CA ALA A 587 -23.76 -30.98 4.28
C ALA A 587 -22.72 -29.96 3.78
N ARG A 588 -21.46 -30.36 3.70
CA ARG A 588 -20.37 -29.52 3.15
C ARG A 588 -20.58 -29.24 1.66
N PHE A 589 -20.93 -30.26 0.87
CA PHE A 589 -21.16 -30.09 -0.57
C PHE A 589 -22.35 -29.17 -0.88
N LEU A 590 -23.44 -29.30 -0.12
CA LEU A 590 -24.59 -28.40 -0.21
C LEU A 590 -24.25 -26.97 0.23
N GLY A 591 -23.39 -26.81 1.24
CA GLY A 591 -22.87 -25.49 1.65
C GLY A 591 -22.11 -24.77 0.54
N ASP A 592 -21.40 -25.51 -0.31
CA ASP A 592 -20.61 -24.99 -1.42
C ASP A 592 -21.38 -24.87 -2.75
N GLU A 593 -22.68 -25.17 -2.77
CA GLU A 593 -23.50 -25.23 -4.01
C GLU A 593 -23.35 -23.98 -4.88
N LYS A 594 -23.41 -22.79 -4.28
CA LYS A 594 -23.31 -21.53 -5.02
C LYS A 594 -21.94 -21.37 -5.69
N THR A 595 -20.90 -21.80 -4.98
CA THR A 595 -19.52 -21.72 -5.44
C THR A 595 -19.24 -22.73 -6.55
N VAL A 596 -19.74 -23.96 -6.40
CA VAL A 596 -19.69 -25.01 -7.42
C VAL A 596 -20.43 -24.59 -8.69
N LYS A 597 -21.65 -24.04 -8.55
CA LYS A 597 -22.44 -23.55 -9.68
C LYS A 597 -21.73 -22.42 -10.42
N GLU A 598 -21.13 -21.47 -9.71
CA GLU A 598 -20.42 -20.38 -10.38
C GLU A 598 -19.19 -20.89 -11.12
N ALA A 599 -18.35 -21.70 -10.48
CA ALA A 599 -17.17 -22.28 -11.13
C ALA A 599 -17.55 -23.08 -12.38
N TYR A 600 -18.58 -23.93 -12.28
CA TYR A 600 -19.14 -24.65 -13.42
C TYR A 600 -19.58 -23.71 -14.55
N LEU A 601 -20.25 -22.60 -14.24
CA LEU A 601 -20.70 -21.64 -15.25
C LEU A 601 -19.54 -20.98 -16.00
N PHE A 602 -18.44 -20.67 -15.31
CA PHE A 602 -17.22 -20.18 -15.95
C PHE A 602 -16.65 -21.21 -16.92
N TYR A 603 -16.47 -22.46 -16.46
CA TYR A 603 -15.96 -23.54 -17.31
C TYR A 603 -16.88 -23.86 -18.50
N LEU A 604 -18.20 -23.85 -18.29
CA LEU A 604 -19.18 -24.08 -19.35
C LEU A 604 -19.11 -23.00 -20.42
N ASN A 605 -19.00 -21.73 -20.03
CA ASN A 605 -18.88 -20.64 -21.00
C ASN A 605 -17.57 -20.71 -21.79
N ALA A 606 -16.45 -21.10 -21.16
CA ALA A 606 -15.20 -21.35 -21.87
C ALA A 606 -15.31 -22.53 -22.85
N ALA A 607 -15.94 -23.64 -22.45
CA ALA A 607 -16.16 -24.80 -23.32
C ALA A 607 -17.08 -24.48 -24.51
N LEU A 608 -18.16 -23.72 -24.29
CA LEU A 608 -19.05 -23.25 -25.35
C LEU A 608 -18.34 -22.31 -26.32
N GLN A 609 -17.51 -21.39 -25.82
CA GLN A 609 -16.73 -20.48 -26.65
C GLN A 609 -15.71 -21.23 -27.52
N LYS A 610 -14.98 -22.18 -26.94
CA LYS A 610 -14.05 -23.05 -27.69
C LYS A 610 -14.76 -23.81 -28.81
N ARG A 611 -15.94 -24.38 -28.53
CA ARG A 611 -16.74 -25.08 -29.55
C ARG A 611 -17.18 -24.16 -30.69
N ARG A 612 -17.54 -22.90 -30.38
CA ARG A 612 -17.88 -21.89 -31.40
C ARG A 612 -16.69 -21.59 -32.30
N GLU A 613 -15.50 -21.40 -31.71
CA GLU A 613 -14.26 -21.16 -32.46
C GLU A 613 -13.90 -22.36 -33.36
N GLU A 614 -14.04 -23.59 -32.86
CA GLU A 614 -13.81 -24.81 -33.64
C GLU A 614 -14.79 -24.99 -34.80
N ARG A 615 -16.07 -24.64 -34.62
CA ARG A 615 -17.09 -24.68 -35.67
C ARG A 615 -16.87 -23.60 -36.72
N ALA A 616 -16.58 -22.38 -36.28
CA ALA A 616 -16.22 -21.28 -37.18
C ALA A 616 -14.99 -21.64 -38.04
N ALA A 617 -13.98 -22.28 -37.45
CA ALA A 617 -12.81 -22.77 -38.19
C ALA A 617 -13.15 -23.88 -39.21
N LYS A 618 -14.22 -24.65 -38.99
CA LYS A 618 -14.72 -25.69 -39.89
C LYS A 618 -15.74 -25.20 -40.92
N GLY A 619 -16.13 -23.93 -40.89
CA GLY A 619 -17.15 -23.35 -41.77
C GLY A 619 -18.58 -23.87 -41.51
N GLU A 620 -18.83 -24.46 -40.33
CA GLU A 620 -20.17 -24.91 -39.94
C GLU A 620 -21.01 -23.72 -39.44
N PRO A 621 -22.31 -23.65 -39.80
CA PRO A 621 -23.20 -22.60 -39.30
C PRO A 621 -23.34 -22.67 -37.77
N ASP A 622 -23.38 -21.50 -37.14
CA ASP A 622 -23.51 -21.39 -35.68
C ASP A 622 -24.96 -21.65 -35.24
N ASP A 623 -25.32 -22.93 -35.07
CA ASP A 623 -26.63 -23.35 -34.49
C ASP A 623 -26.83 -22.91 -33.02
N THR A 624 -25.90 -22.14 -32.45
CA THR A 624 -25.93 -21.77 -31.02
C THR A 624 -26.55 -20.41 -30.74
N MET A 625 -27.20 -19.74 -31.69
CA MET A 625 -28.02 -18.54 -31.43
C MET A 625 -29.26 -18.57 -32.32
N THR A 626 -30.45 -18.56 -31.72
CA THR A 626 -31.67 -18.12 -32.42
C THR A 626 -31.52 -16.63 -32.76
N ASP A 627 -32.07 -16.18 -33.89
CA ASP A 627 -31.94 -14.80 -34.42
C ASP A 627 -32.24 -13.68 -33.39
N GLU A 628 -32.94 -13.96 -32.30
CA GLU A 628 -33.18 -13.02 -31.19
C GLU A 628 -31.94 -12.66 -30.36
N ASP A 629 -30.91 -13.52 -30.31
CA ASP A 629 -29.74 -13.27 -29.45
C ASP A 629 -28.62 -12.49 -30.18
N GLN A 630 -28.71 -12.31 -31.52
CA GLN A 630 -27.67 -11.66 -32.35
C GLN A 630 -27.79 -10.12 -32.43
N ASN A 631 -28.91 -9.53 -31.98
CA ASN A 631 -29.17 -8.08 -32.00
C ASN A 631 -28.96 -7.40 -30.65
#